data_AF-A0A6L2P8Z3-F1
#
_entry.id   AF-A0A6L2P8Z3-F1
#
_cell.length_a   1.000
_cell.length_b   1.000
_cell.length_c   1.000
_cell.angle_alpha   90.00
_cell.angle_beta   90.00
_cell.angle_gamma   90.00
#
_symmetry.space_group_name_H-M   'P 1'
#
loop_
_entity.id
_entity.type
_entity.pdbx_description
1 polymer ?
#
loop_
_entity_poly.entity_id
_entity_poly.type
_entity_poly.pdbx_seq_one_letter_code
_entity_poly.pdbx_strand_id
1 'polypeptide(L)'
;MDRYECFRGASLPYYWVSHPRAQFLILKLVCVWRHQLVIVKCFHYFCVHKCFYFLAWQVIELTSTLIFTGFLSYGGNIPCSRVDDKRIAEVGPDRACAEWLMRNGAFVKWTDDREFLKDYNALPAEGDIRYIQEIDATDSSVMHYGFEYFKGCKCITHVKFHRCLYLKDEALENLSYLKDSLQDLQIISCGNITDKGIKSLHILSKLLSLRIYDLMYLKNKEECMTVLKSKLPNCNIEILDRVPTVM
;
A
#
# COMPACT_ATOMS: atom_id res chain seq x y z
N MET A 1 -39.61 -13.20 6.04
CA MET A 1 -39.85 -13.70 4.67
C MET A 1 -40.16 -12.48 3.84
N ASP A 2 -39.15 -11.83 3.28
CA ASP A 2 -39.38 -10.65 2.44
C ASP A 2 -39.01 -10.98 1.00
N ARG A 3 -40.05 -10.98 0.15
CA ARG A 3 -39.94 -10.97 -1.31
C ARG A 3 -39.66 -9.54 -1.75
N TYR A 4 -38.63 -9.39 -2.57
CA TYR A 4 -38.36 -8.21 -3.37
C TYR A 4 -39.47 -8.02 -4.42
N GLU A 5 -40.03 -6.81 -4.49
CA GLU A 5 -40.66 -6.31 -5.71
C GLU A 5 -39.84 -5.16 -6.29
N CYS A 6 -39.60 -5.29 -7.59
CA CYS A 6 -38.82 -4.41 -8.43
C CYS A 6 -39.75 -3.37 -9.06
N PHE A 7 -39.56 -2.08 -8.78
CA PHE A 7 -40.18 -1.01 -9.57
C PHE A 7 -39.19 -0.47 -10.61
N ARG A 8 -39.56 -0.69 -11.89
CA ARG A 8 -38.95 -0.08 -13.07
C ARG A 8 -39.34 1.40 -13.17
N GLY A 9 -38.39 2.21 -13.65
CA GLY A 9 -38.68 3.36 -14.50
C GLY A 9 -38.48 4.75 -13.89
N ALA A 10 -37.31 5.34 -14.11
CA ALA A 10 -37.16 6.79 -14.25
C ALA A 10 -35.94 7.10 -15.14
N SER A 11 -36.19 7.58 -16.34
CA SER A 11 -35.18 8.11 -17.27
C SER A 11 -34.60 9.43 -16.75
N LEU A 12 -33.29 9.48 -16.50
CA LEU A 12 -32.57 10.71 -16.11
C LEU A 12 -31.77 11.27 -17.31
N PRO A 13 -31.73 12.61 -17.52
CA PRO A 13 -31.06 13.21 -18.67
C PRO A 13 -29.54 13.26 -18.48
N TYR A 14 -28.80 12.76 -19.47
CA TYR A 14 -27.34 12.92 -19.59
C TYR A 14 -27.01 14.27 -20.22
N TYR A 15 -25.99 14.98 -19.72
CA TYR A 15 -25.40 16.11 -20.43
C TYR A 15 -23.89 15.93 -20.55
N TRP A 16 -23.39 16.07 -21.78
CA TRP A 16 -21.98 15.98 -22.14
C TRP A 16 -21.36 17.39 -22.09
N VAL A 17 -20.23 17.54 -21.40
CA VAL A 17 -19.41 18.75 -21.48
C VAL A 17 -18.10 18.37 -22.17
N SER A 18 -17.92 18.87 -23.39
CA SER A 18 -16.75 18.62 -24.21
C SER A 18 -15.65 19.63 -23.86
N HIS A 19 -14.50 19.15 -23.36
CA HIS A 19 -13.28 19.96 -23.25
C HIS A 19 -12.17 19.26 -24.05
N PRO A 20 -11.23 19.95 -24.71
CA PRO A 20 -10.38 19.35 -25.75
C PRO A 20 -9.37 18.29 -25.26
N ARG A 21 -9.35 17.95 -23.96
CA ARG A 21 -8.45 16.93 -23.38
C ARG A 21 -9.11 15.98 -22.35
N ALA A 22 -10.42 16.01 -22.16
CA ALA A 22 -11.14 15.08 -21.27
C ALA A 22 -12.64 14.99 -21.60
N GLN A 23 -13.23 13.80 -21.47
CA GLN A 23 -14.69 13.59 -21.46
C GLN A 23 -15.15 13.34 -20.02
N PHE A 24 -16.23 14.00 -19.59
CA PHE A 24 -16.77 13.90 -18.23
C PHE A 24 -18.14 13.25 -18.25
N LEU A 25 -18.39 12.30 -17.34
CA LEU A 25 -19.74 11.79 -17.03
C LEU A 25 -20.09 12.18 -15.59
N ILE A 26 -21.08 13.06 -15.42
CA ILE A 26 -21.58 13.47 -14.10
C ILE A 26 -22.91 12.75 -13.87
N LEU A 27 -22.93 11.78 -12.97
CA LEU A 27 -24.16 11.19 -12.44
C LEU A 27 -24.60 12.00 -11.21
N LYS A 28 -25.74 12.69 -11.31
CA LYS A 28 -26.45 13.22 -10.14
C LYS A 28 -27.37 12.12 -9.61
N LEU A 29 -27.07 11.60 -8.42
CA LEU A 29 -28.00 10.78 -7.66
C LEU A 29 -28.63 11.67 -6.58
N VAL A 30 -29.96 11.74 -6.59
CA VAL A 30 -30.75 12.37 -5.54
C VAL A 30 -31.27 11.25 -4.66
N CYS A 31 -30.83 11.18 -3.41
CA CYS A 31 -31.38 10.26 -2.41
C CYS A 31 -32.09 11.06 -1.33
N VAL A 32 -33.24 10.55 -0.88
CA VAL A 32 -34.02 11.12 0.21
C VAL A 32 -33.78 10.28 1.45
N TRP A 33 -33.28 10.89 2.53
CA TRP A 33 -33.15 10.25 3.83
C TRP A 33 -33.84 11.12 4.88
N ARG A 34 -34.78 10.54 5.64
CA ARG A 34 -35.59 11.23 6.68
C ARG A 34 -36.14 12.61 6.27
N HIS A 35 -36.82 12.69 5.13
CA HIS A 35 -37.52 13.91 4.68
C HIS A 35 -36.64 15.16 4.41
N GLN A 36 -35.35 15.01 4.08
CA GLN A 36 -34.57 16.09 3.46
C GLN A 36 -33.87 15.66 2.16
N LEU A 37 -33.70 16.63 1.24
CA LEU A 37 -33.06 16.51 -0.06
C LEU A 37 -31.53 16.59 0.10
N VAL A 38 -30.82 15.49 -0.20
CA VAL A 38 -29.34 15.48 -0.20
C VAL A 38 -28.84 15.39 -1.65
N ILE A 39 -27.99 16.35 -2.05
CA ILE A 39 -27.31 16.33 -3.36
C ILE A 39 -25.95 15.67 -3.21
N VAL A 40 -25.78 14.49 -3.80
CA VAL A 40 -24.49 13.82 -3.88
C VAL A 40 -23.87 14.10 -5.26
N LYS A 41 -22.69 14.72 -5.29
CA LYS A 41 -21.87 14.82 -6.50
C LYS A 41 -20.81 13.71 -6.49
N CYS A 42 -20.88 12.80 -7.47
CA CYS A 42 -19.83 11.84 -7.74
C CYS A 42 -18.96 12.34 -8.90
N PHE A 43 -17.64 12.40 -8.72
CA PHE A 43 -16.69 12.62 -9.79
C PHE A 43 -16.04 11.28 -10.17
N HIS A 44 -16.24 10.83 -11.39
CA HIS A 44 -15.43 9.74 -11.97
C HIS A 44 -14.22 10.35 -12.67
N TYR A 45 -13.01 10.07 -12.18
CA TYR A 45 -11.77 10.41 -12.86
C TYR A 45 -11.34 9.23 -13.73
N PHE A 46 -11.37 9.39 -15.04
CA PHE A 46 -10.81 8.42 -15.99
C PHE A 46 -9.49 8.99 -16.52
N CYS A 47 -8.35 8.46 -16.09
CA CYS A 47 -7.05 8.80 -16.64
C CYS A 47 -6.60 7.64 -17.55
N VAL A 48 -6.49 7.90 -18.85
CA VAL A 48 -6.37 6.88 -19.92
C VAL A 48 -5.00 6.17 -19.94
N HIS A 49 -4.14 6.25 -18.91
CA HIS A 49 -2.82 5.59 -19.00
C HIS A 49 -2.24 4.83 -17.82
N LYS A 50 -2.78 4.83 -16.59
CA LYS A 50 -2.37 3.88 -15.53
C LYS A 50 -3.51 3.64 -14.53
N CYS A 51 -3.79 2.37 -14.22
CA CYS A 51 -4.87 1.95 -13.32
C CYS A 51 -4.67 2.48 -11.89
N PHE A 52 -5.45 3.49 -11.51
CA PHE A 52 -5.69 3.86 -10.11
C PHE A 52 -7.17 4.19 -9.93
N TYR A 53 -7.83 3.54 -8.97
CA TYR A 53 -9.14 3.96 -8.48
C TYR A 53 -8.92 4.95 -7.32
N PHE A 54 -9.35 6.20 -7.50
CA PHE A 54 -9.36 7.22 -6.45
C PHE A 54 -10.82 7.57 -6.14
N LEU A 55 -11.30 7.28 -4.93
CA LEU A 55 -12.59 7.73 -4.43
C LEU A 55 -12.35 8.88 -3.44
N ALA A 56 -12.61 10.11 -3.86
CA ALA A 56 -12.70 11.27 -2.97
C ALA A 56 -14.14 11.78 -2.97
N TRP A 57 -14.76 11.87 -1.78
CA TRP A 57 -16.07 12.50 -1.60
C TRP A 57 -15.92 13.82 -0.86
N GLN A 58 -16.67 14.84 -1.29
CA GLN A 58 -16.74 16.15 -0.64
C GLN A 58 -18.20 16.39 -0.25
N VAL A 59 -18.50 16.36 1.05
CA VAL A 59 -19.82 16.75 1.59
C VAL A 59 -19.73 18.22 1.96
N ILE A 60 -20.61 19.05 1.39
CA ILE A 60 -20.81 20.44 1.81
C ILE A 60 -22.25 20.51 2.33
N GLU A 61 -22.43 20.62 3.64
CA GLU A 61 -23.69 21.12 4.19
C GLU A 61 -23.48 22.52 4.79
N LEU A 62 -24.30 23.45 4.29
CA LEU A 62 -24.44 24.80 4.77
C LEU A 62 -25.26 24.76 6.07
N THR A 63 -24.59 24.72 7.21
CA THR A 63 -24.84 25.54 8.42
C THR A 63 -24.20 24.88 9.64
N SER A 64 -23.24 25.60 10.24
CA SER A 64 -22.75 25.48 11.62
C SER A 64 -22.24 24.11 12.12
N THR A 65 -20.90 23.98 12.11
CA THR A 65 -20.07 23.32 13.13
C THR A 65 -20.44 21.89 13.54
N LEU A 66 -19.93 20.90 12.80
CA LEU A 66 -19.19 19.72 13.31
C LEU A 66 -18.81 18.82 12.13
N ILE A 67 -17.51 18.61 11.91
CA ILE A 67 -16.99 17.69 10.89
C ILE A 67 -17.18 16.26 11.42
N PHE A 68 -18.14 15.52 10.89
CA PHE A 68 -18.33 14.10 11.19
C PHE A 68 -18.07 13.27 9.92
N THR A 69 -16.87 12.69 9.80
CA THR A 69 -16.58 11.68 8.79
C THR A 69 -16.88 10.30 9.38
N GLY A 70 -18.07 9.76 9.09
CA GLY A 70 -18.50 8.43 9.54
C GLY A 70 -18.80 7.49 8.37
N PHE A 71 -17.99 6.44 8.24
CA PHE A 71 -18.29 5.24 7.44
C PHE A 71 -19.22 4.32 8.25
N LEU A 72 -20.36 3.91 7.67
CA LEU A 72 -21.17 2.82 8.23
C LEU A 72 -20.70 1.48 7.65
N SER A 73 -19.71 0.87 8.30
CA SER A 73 -19.55 -0.57 8.39
C SER A 73 -19.95 -0.97 9.81
N TYR A 74 -20.86 -1.94 9.95
CA TYR A 74 -21.13 -2.55 11.25
C TYR A 74 -19.87 -3.34 11.65
N GLY A 75 -19.02 -2.70 12.46
CA GLY A 75 -17.73 -3.21 12.90
C GLY A 75 -16.59 -2.25 12.53
N GLY A 76 -16.17 -1.44 13.51
CA GLY A 76 -14.96 -0.60 13.58
C GLY A 76 -14.22 -0.25 12.28
N ASN A 77 -14.27 1.03 11.89
CA ASN A 77 -13.41 1.61 10.84
C ASN A 77 -11.94 1.60 11.28
N ILE A 78 -11.25 0.48 11.06
CA ILE A 78 -9.79 0.43 11.09
C ILE A 78 -9.32 0.81 9.68
N PRO A 79 -8.54 1.88 9.49
CA PRO A 79 -7.92 2.16 8.21
C PRO A 79 -7.21 0.91 7.72
N CYS A 80 -7.34 0.53 6.44
CA CYS A 80 -6.69 -0.65 5.86
C CYS A 80 -5.15 -0.72 6.06
N SER A 81 -4.56 0.36 6.59
CA SER A 81 -3.15 0.51 6.94
C SER A 81 -2.80 0.29 8.41
N ARG A 82 -3.77 0.10 9.32
CA ARG A 82 -3.51 -0.21 10.74
C ARG A 82 -3.54 -1.71 10.99
N VAL A 83 -2.73 -2.14 11.95
CA VAL A 83 -2.62 -3.54 12.36
C VAL A 83 -3.88 -3.98 13.09
N ASP A 84 -4.40 -5.14 12.71
CA ASP A 84 -5.50 -5.83 13.38
C ASP A 84 -4.94 -7.03 14.16
N ASP A 85 -4.67 -6.81 15.45
CA ASP A 85 -4.11 -7.83 16.34
C ASP A 85 -5.05 -9.03 16.51
N LYS A 86 -6.36 -8.83 16.38
CA LYS A 86 -7.33 -9.94 16.45
C LYS A 86 -7.18 -10.82 15.23
N ARG A 87 -7.08 -10.21 14.04
CA ARG A 87 -6.85 -10.96 12.80
C ARG A 87 -5.53 -11.71 12.84
N ILE A 88 -4.45 -11.10 13.34
CA ILE A 88 -3.16 -11.78 13.53
C ILE A 88 -3.30 -13.00 14.46
N ALA A 89 -4.05 -12.88 15.56
CA ALA A 89 -4.27 -14.00 16.48
C ALA A 89 -5.09 -15.14 15.85
N GLU A 90 -6.01 -14.83 14.95
CA GLU A 90 -6.87 -15.81 14.27
C GLU A 90 -6.14 -16.57 13.16
N VAL A 91 -5.45 -15.86 12.25
CA VAL A 91 -4.86 -16.47 11.05
C VAL A 91 -3.35 -16.62 11.08
N GLY A 92 -2.69 -16.03 12.09
CA GLY A 92 -1.24 -15.97 12.20
C GLY A 92 -0.63 -14.74 11.50
N PRO A 93 0.64 -14.43 11.84
CA PRO A 93 1.30 -13.20 11.39
C PRO A 93 1.51 -13.17 9.87
N ASP A 94 2.07 -14.23 9.27
CA ASP A 94 2.33 -14.29 7.83
C ASP A 94 1.05 -14.18 7.00
N ARG A 95 -0.02 -14.86 7.41
CA ARG A 95 -1.29 -14.80 6.67
C ARG A 95 -1.94 -13.42 6.75
N ALA A 96 -1.91 -12.74 7.90
CA ALA A 96 -2.41 -11.38 8.06
C ALA A 96 -1.52 -10.34 7.33
N CYS A 97 -0.20 -10.54 7.37
CA CYS A 97 0.75 -9.72 6.62
C CYS A 97 0.50 -9.80 5.11
N ALA A 98 0.24 -11.00 4.58
CA ALA A 98 -0.12 -11.19 3.17
C ALA A 98 -1.42 -10.46 2.81
N GLU A 99 -2.45 -10.47 3.66
CA GLU A 99 -3.70 -9.71 3.40
C GLU A 99 -3.41 -8.22 3.26
N TRP A 100 -2.64 -7.67 4.19
CA TRP A 100 -2.29 -6.26 4.20
C TRP A 100 -1.47 -5.89 2.95
N LEU A 101 -0.44 -6.66 2.62
CA LEU A 101 0.41 -6.44 1.44
C LEU A 101 -0.43 -6.45 0.16
N MET A 102 -1.24 -7.49 -0.03
CA MET A 102 -2.02 -7.66 -1.26
C MET A 102 -3.15 -6.63 -1.40
N ARG A 103 -3.78 -6.21 -0.30
CA ARG A 103 -4.75 -5.09 -0.33
C ARG A 103 -4.11 -3.76 -0.73
N ASN A 104 -2.80 -3.61 -0.54
CA ASN A 104 -2.03 -2.45 -0.96
C ASN A 104 -1.34 -2.64 -2.32
N GLY A 105 -1.70 -3.69 -3.08
CA GLY A 105 -1.17 -3.93 -4.42
C GLY A 105 0.24 -4.50 -4.46
N ALA A 106 0.73 -5.07 -3.35
CA ALA A 106 1.96 -5.85 -3.35
C ALA A 106 1.67 -7.34 -3.61
N PHE A 107 2.69 -8.07 -4.02
CA PHE A 107 2.65 -9.51 -4.22
C PHE A 107 3.56 -10.21 -3.22
N VAL A 108 3.16 -11.42 -2.83
CA VAL A 108 3.90 -12.26 -1.90
C VAL A 108 4.24 -13.58 -2.55
N LYS A 109 5.38 -14.15 -2.18
CA LYS A 109 5.75 -15.53 -2.53
C LYS A 109 5.96 -16.31 -1.26
N TRP A 110 5.29 -17.45 -1.16
CA TRP A 110 5.42 -18.36 -0.02
C TRP A 110 6.70 -19.18 -0.13
N THR A 111 7.20 -19.68 1.00
CA THR A 111 8.43 -20.49 1.06
C THR A 111 8.38 -21.78 0.25
N ASP A 112 7.19 -22.33 0.05
CA ASP A 112 6.93 -23.59 -0.66
C ASP A 112 6.55 -23.38 -2.14
N ASP A 113 6.37 -22.13 -2.56
CA ASP A 113 5.97 -21.76 -3.90
C ASP A 113 7.14 -21.29 -4.77
N ARG A 114 7.00 -21.50 -6.08
CA ARG A 114 7.97 -21.03 -7.08
C ARG A 114 7.67 -19.61 -7.56
N GLU A 115 6.40 -19.27 -7.63
CA GLU A 115 5.88 -18.04 -8.23
C GLU A 115 5.24 -17.12 -7.18
N PHE A 116 5.12 -15.84 -7.52
CA PHE A 116 4.38 -14.88 -6.69
C PHE A 116 2.87 -15.12 -6.78
N LEU A 117 2.22 -15.07 -5.62
CA LEU A 117 0.77 -14.99 -5.50
C LEU A 117 0.32 -13.58 -5.90
N LYS A 118 -0.48 -13.51 -6.98
CA LYS A 118 -0.97 -12.24 -7.55
C LYS A 118 -2.45 -11.96 -7.29
N ASP A 119 -3.23 -13.00 -7.02
CA ASP A 119 -4.66 -12.89 -6.75
C ASP A 119 -4.92 -13.01 -5.24
N TYR A 120 -5.55 -11.98 -4.66
CA TYR A 120 -5.94 -11.95 -3.26
C TYR A 120 -6.88 -13.11 -2.90
N ASN A 121 -7.77 -13.50 -3.81
CA ASN A 121 -8.74 -14.56 -3.55
C ASN A 121 -8.11 -15.95 -3.55
N ALA A 122 -6.86 -16.07 -4.02
CA ALA A 122 -6.07 -17.29 -3.99
C ALA A 122 -5.17 -17.38 -2.74
N LEU A 123 -5.36 -16.49 -1.76
CA LEU A 123 -4.73 -16.63 -0.45
C LEU A 123 -5.10 -17.97 0.20
N PRO A 124 -4.16 -18.60 0.94
CA PRO A 124 -4.44 -19.86 1.64
C PRO A 124 -5.67 -19.77 2.54
N ALA A 125 -6.40 -20.87 2.62
CA ALA A 125 -7.54 -21.00 3.53
C ALA A 125 -7.10 -20.86 4.98
N GLU A 126 -8.02 -20.45 5.85
CA GLU A 126 -7.73 -20.35 7.29
C GLU A 126 -7.31 -21.72 7.84
N GLY A 127 -6.21 -21.75 8.59
CA GLY A 127 -5.59 -22.98 9.09
C GLY A 127 -4.50 -23.58 8.19
N ASP A 128 -4.40 -23.18 6.92
CA ASP A 128 -3.23 -23.52 6.07
C ASP A 128 -2.08 -22.55 6.39
N ILE A 129 -1.13 -23.01 7.21
CA ILE A 129 -0.02 -22.19 7.69
C ILE A 129 1.09 -22.17 6.64
N ARG A 130 1.30 -21.00 6.04
CA ARG A 130 2.40 -20.72 5.11
C ARG A 130 3.22 -19.52 5.60
N TYR A 131 4.48 -19.48 5.16
CA TYR A 131 5.42 -18.43 5.55
C TYR A 131 5.82 -17.61 4.32
N ILE A 132 5.82 -16.29 4.47
CA ILE A 132 6.22 -15.39 3.38
C ILE A 132 7.75 -15.45 3.23
N GLN A 133 8.22 -15.67 2.01
CA GLN A 133 9.65 -15.66 1.68
C GLN A 133 10.06 -14.37 0.96
N GLU A 134 9.30 -13.95 -0.04
CA GLU A 134 9.60 -12.79 -0.87
C GLU A 134 8.40 -11.85 -0.98
N ILE A 135 8.69 -10.55 -1.02
CA ILE A 135 7.70 -9.49 -1.17
C ILE A 135 8.09 -8.63 -2.37
N ASP A 136 7.14 -8.45 -3.29
CA ASP A 136 7.25 -7.49 -4.38
C ASP A 136 6.19 -6.41 -4.22
N ALA A 137 6.59 -5.24 -3.71
CA ALA A 137 5.73 -4.08 -3.51
C ALA A 137 5.89 -3.05 -4.62
N THR A 138 6.17 -3.48 -5.85
CA THR A 138 6.26 -2.58 -7.01
C THR A 138 4.93 -1.86 -7.25
N ASP A 139 4.97 -0.53 -7.39
CA ASP A 139 3.79 0.34 -7.56
C ASP A 139 2.74 0.23 -6.43
N SER A 140 3.16 -0.26 -5.26
CA SER A 140 2.27 -0.49 -4.12
C SER A 140 2.02 0.77 -3.29
N SER A 141 0.86 0.82 -2.62
CA SER A 141 0.48 1.85 -1.65
C SER A 141 0.91 1.56 -0.21
N VAL A 142 1.83 0.62 0.02
CA VAL A 142 2.32 0.29 1.38
C VAL A 142 2.92 1.51 2.09
N MET A 143 2.66 1.57 3.40
CA MET A 143 3.04 2.67 4.30
C MET A 143 3.56 2.11 5.63
N HIS A 144 4.38 2.90 6.34
CA HIS A 144 4.99 2.51 7.62
C HIS A 144 3.99 2.04 8.69
N TYR A 145 2.75 2.54 8.69
CA TYR A 145 1.70 2.15 9.65
C TYR A 145 1.37 0.64 9.63
N GLY A 146 1.55 -0.02 8.49
CA GLY A 146 1.30 -1.45 8.35
C GLY A 146 2.54 -2.32 8.57
N PHE A 147 3.73 -1.73 8.74
CA PHE A 147 4.96 -2.52 8.86
C PHE A 147 5.02 -3.33 10.15
N GLU A 148 4.19 -3.03 11.15
CA GLU A 148 4.05 -3.88 12.33
C GLU A 148 3.45 -5.26 11.99
N TYR A 149 2.80 -5.45 10.82
CA TYR A 149 2.46 -6.79 10.32
C TYR A 149 3.70 -7.67 10.03
N PHE A 150 4.90 -7.09 9.87
CA PHE A 150 6.13 -7.88 9.75
C PHE A 150 6.54 -8.55 11.06
N LYS A 151 5.97 -8.11 12.20
CA LYS A 151 6.25 -8.71 13.50
C LYS A 151 5.78 -10.16 13.52
N GLY A 152 6.74 -11.07 13.67
CA GLY A 152 6.48 -12.51 13.70
C GLY A 152 6.70 -13.23 12.37
N CYS A 153 6.89 -12.50 11.26
CA CYS A 153 7.26 -13.08 9.97
C CYS A 153 8.77 -13.38 9.93
N LYS A 154 9.14 -14.63 10.18
CA LYS A 154 10.55 -15.03 10.38
C LYS A 154 11.28 -15.49 9.11
N CYS A 155 10.54 -15.68 8.01
CA CYS A 155 11.06 -16.29 6.79
C CYS A 155 11.23 -15.29 5.63
N ILE A 156 10.89 -14.02 5.83
CA ILE A 156 11.02 -12.99 4.79
C ILE A 156 12.50 -12.71 4.57
N THR A 157 12.96 -13.04 3.37
CA THR A 157 14.37 -12.93 2.96
C THR A 157 14.58 -11.91 1.85
N HIS A 158 13.57 -11.63 1.02
CA HIS A 158 13.68 -10.71 -0.10
C HIS A 158 12.52 -9.71 -0.09
N VAL A 159 12.85 -8.42 -0.19
CA VAL A 159 11.84 -7.34 -0.23
C VAL A 159 12.18 -6.34 -1.31
N LYS A 160 11.22 -6.05 -2.19
CA LYS A 160 11.32 -5.02 -3.22
C LYS A 160 10.32 -3.90 -2.96
N PHE A 161 10.84 -2.69 -2.78
CA PHE A 161 10.07 -1.45 -2.76
C PHE A 161 10.42 -0.63 -4.00
N HIS A 162 9.62 -0.77 -5.05
CA HIS A 162 9.83 -0.03 -6.30
C HIS A 162 8.65 0.92 -6.50
N ARG A 163 8.92 2.21 -6.68
CA ARG A 163 7.89 3.25 -6.92
C ARG A 163 6.81 3.32 -5.81
N CYS A 164 7.16 2.95 -4.58
CA CYS A 164 6.25 3.08 -3.44
C CYS A 164 6.22 4.53 -2.94
N LEU A 165 5.31 5.34 -3.48
CA LEU A 165 5.29 6.80 -3.26
C LEU A 165 4.98 7.22 -1.81
N TYR A 166 4.37 6.33 -1.02
CA TYR A 166 3.97 6.63 0.36
C TYR A 166 4.95 6.11 1.42
N LEU A 167 6.03 5.42 1.02
CA LEU A 167 7.09 5.00 1.94
C LEU A 167 7.91 6.20 2.39
N LYS A 168 8.20 6.24 3.69
CA LYS A 168 8.99 7.27 4.38
C LYS A 168 10.05 6.61 5.26
N ASP A 169 10.94 7.41 5.83
CA ASP A 169 12.04 6.92 6.68
C ASP A 169 11.57 6.00 7.81
N GLU A 170 10.40 6.25 8.41
CA GLU A 170 9.82 5.42 9.46
C GLU A 170 9.55 3.99 8.98
N ALA A 171 9.25 3.79 7.69
CA ALA A 171 9.07 2.46 7.14
C ALA A 171 10.39 1.67 7.17
N LEU A 172 11.52 2.32 6.85
CA LEU A 172 12.82 1.68 6.86
C LEU A 172 13.30 1.39 8.29
N GLU A 173 13.00 2.27 9.23
CA GLU A 173 13.22 2.02 10.67
C GLU A 173 12.41 0.78 11.15
N ASN A 174 11.17 0.64 10.68
CA ASN A 174 10.31 -0.50 11.01
C ASN A 174 10.72 -1.81 10.31
N LEU A 175 11.65 -1.81 9.35
CA LEU A 175 12.24 -3.05 8.84
C LEU A 175 13.07 -3.79 9.89
N SER A 176 13.34 -3.17 11.04
CA SER A 176 13.93 -3.84 12.21
C SER A 176 13.17 -5.09 12.67
N TYR A 177 11.87 -5.23 12.37
CA TYR A 177 11.12 -6.47 12.59
C TYR A 177 11.66 -7.66 11.79
N LEU A 178 12.36 -7.40 10.67
CA LEU A 178 12.95 -8.40 9.79
C LEU A 178 14.47 -8.51 9.92
N LYS A 179 15.06 -7.92 10.98
CA LYS A 179 16.51 -7.84 11.19
C LYS A 179 17.25 -9.19 11.17
N ASP A 180 16.55 -10.27 11.53
CA ASP A 180 17.09 -11.61 11.70
C ASP A 180 16.88 -12.51 10.47
N SER A 181 16.14 -12.04 9.45
CA SER A 181 15.76 -12.85 8.27
C SER A 181 16.06 -12.18 6.93
N LEU A 182 15.98 -10.85 6.83
CA LEU A 182 16.07 -10.13 5.56
C LEU A 182 17.49 -10.19 4.98
N GLN A 183 17.61 -10.59 3.71
CA GLN A 183 18.88 -10.83 3.01
C GLN A 183 19.03 -9.96 1.77
N ASP A 184 17.97 -9.74 0.98
CA ASP A 184 17.97 -8.83 -0.18
C ASP A 184 16.91 -7.74 0.01
N LEU A 185 17.33 -6.48 -0.10
CA LEU A 185 16.46 -5.32 -0.04
C LEU A 185 16.70 -4.42 -1.24
N GLN A 186 15.62 -4.05 -1.92
CA GLN A 186 15.64 -3.11 -3.04
C GLN A 186 14.74 -1.93 -2.74
N ILE A 187 15.26 -0.71 -2.87
CA ILE A 187 14.52 0.53 -2.69
C ILE A 187 14.78 1.39 -3.93
N ILE A 188 13.81 1.42 -4.84
CA ILE A 188 13.96 2.06 -6.15
C ILE A 188 12.84 3.07 -6.36
N SER A 189 13.19 4.29 -6.76
CA SER A 189 12.21 5.35 -7.08
C SER A 189 11.20 5.62 -5.94
N CYS A 190 11.62 5.47 -4.68
CA CYS A 190 10.80 5.72 -3.50
C CYS A 190 10.99 7.17 -3.04
N GLY A 191 10.15 8.06 -3.55
CA GLY A 191 10.40 9.50 -3.56
C GLY A 191 10.39 10.23 -2.22
N ASN A 192 10.05 9.59 -1.09
CA ASN A 192 9.96 10.23 0.23
C ASN A 192 10.99 9.69 1.24
N ILE A 193 11.97 8.91 0.79
CA ILE A 193 13.05 8.37 1.61
C ILE A 193 14.24 9.35 1.60
N THR A 194 14.84 9.57 2.77
CA THR A 194 16.00 10.46 2.96
C THR A 194 17.22 9.72 3.52
N ASP A 195 18.34 10.43 3.67
CA ASP A 195 19.57 9.93 4.30
C ASP A 195 19.30 9.29 5.68
N LYS A 196 18.32 9.79 6.45
CA LYS A 196 17.97 9.25 7.78
C LYS A 196 17.44 7.83 7.67
N GLY A 197 16.47 7.60 6.77
CA GLY A 197 15.90 6.28 6.54
C GLY A 197 16.91 5.29 5.99
N ILE A 198 17.80 5.72 5.09
CA ILE A 198 18.85 4.83 4.57
C ILE A 198 19.83 4.42 5.67
N LYS A 199 20.25 5.37 6.53
CA LYS A 199 21.16 5.07 7.64
C LYS A 199 20.55 4.11 8.65
N SER A 200 19.21 4.05 8.82
CA SER A 200 18.57 3.14 9.78
C SER A 200 18.68 1.66 9.39
N LEU A 201 18.93 1.36 8.12
CA LEU A 201 19.08 -0.01 7.59
C LEU A 201 20.26 -0.79 8.18
N HIS A 202 21.20 -0.13 8.88
CA HIS A 202 22.32 -0.77 9.55
C HIS A 202 21.93 -1.85 10.57
N ILE A 203 20.67 -1.84 11.05
CA ILE A 203 20.16 -2.83 12.01
C ILE A 203 19.89 -4.20 11.36
N LEU A 204 19.80 -4.27 10.03
CA LEU A 204 19.53 -5.48 9.26
C LEU A 204 20.78 -6.36 9.15
N SER A 205 21.18 -6.97 10.26
CA SER A 205 22.46 -7.68 10.40
C SER A 205 22.67 -8.87 9.45
N LYS A 206 21.59 -9.41 8.88
CA LYS A 206 21.61 -10.52 7.91
C LYS A 206 21.56 -10.08 6.45
N LEU A 207 21.53 -8.77 6.19
CA LEU A 207 21.43 -8.25 4.84
C LEU A 207 22.72 -8.55 4.06
N LEU A 208 22.57 -9.20 2.91
CA LEU A 208 23.65 -9.59 2.01
C LEU A 208 23.69 -8.68 0.77
N SER A 209 22.55 -8.11 0.40
CA SER A 209 22.38 -7.31 -0.81
C SER A 209 21.43 -6.14 -0.55
N LEU A 210 21.89 -4.92 -0.83
CA LEU A 210 21.13 -3.69 -0.72
C LEU A 210 21.30 -2.88 -2.01
N ARG A 211 20.19 -2.68 -2.74
CA ARG A 211 20.14 -1.82 -3.93
C ARG A 211 19.26 -0.61 -3.66
N ILE A 212 19.83 0.58 -3.77
CA ILE A 212 19.14 1.85 -3.57
C ILE A 212 19.33 2.70 -4.82
N TYR A 213 18.28 2.89 -5.61
CA TYR A 213 18.36 3.66 -6.85
C TYR A 213 17.30 4.76 -6.92
N ASP A 214 17.64 5.86 -7.60
CA ASP A 214 16.69 6.91 -7.99
C ASP A 214 15.89 7.46 -6.79
N LEU A 215 16.59 7.82 -5.71
CA LEU A 215 15.98 8.46 -4.53
C LEU A 215 16.15 9.98 -4.57
N MET A 216 15.06 10.68 -4.88
CA MET A 216 15.06 12.14 -5.08
C MET A 216 15.57 12.96 -3.87
N TYR A 217 15.38 12.46 -2.64
CA TYR A 217 15.79 13.17 -1.42
C TYR A 217 17.04 12.58 -0.73
N LEU A 218 17.76 11.67 -1.39
CA LEU A 218 19.03 11.15 -0.89
C LEU A 218 20.15 12.14 -1.28
N LYS A 219 20.64 12.91 -0.31
CA LYS A 219 21.61 13.99 -0.53
C LYS A 219 23.04 13.54 -0.30
N ASN A 220 23.29 12.81 0.79
CA ASN A 220 24.64 12.45 1.24
C ASN A 220 24.92 10.96 1.04
N LYS A 221 25.07 10.53 -0.21
CA LYS A 221 25.29 9.12 -0.58
C LYS A 221 26.57 8.53 0.02
N GLU A 222 27.68 9.26 -0.04
CA GLU A 222 28.98 8.82 0.49
C GLU A 222 28.94 8.58 2.00
N GLU A 223 28.25 9.46 2.73
CA GLU A 223 28.08 9.32 4.17
C GLU A 223 27.20 8.11 4.50
N CYS A 224 26.09 7.93 3.79
CA CYS A 224 25.23 6.75 3.93
C CYS A 224 26.00 5.45 3.65
N MET A 225 26.76 5.42 2.56
CA MET A 225 27.61 4.28 2.18
C MET A 225 28.63 3.96 3.28
N THR A 226 29.29 4.99 3.82
CA THR A 226 30.29 4.84 4.90
C THR A 226 29.67 4.24 6.16
N VAL A 227 28.52 4.78 6.60
CA VAL A 227 27.79 4.27 7.77
C VAL A 227 27.37 2.82 7.55
N LEU A 228 26.75 2.51 6.42
CA LEU A 228 26.26 1.17 6.14
C LEU A 228 27.40 0.16 6.01
N LYS A 229 28.48 0.48 5.29
CA LYS A 229 29.65 -0.42 5.18
C LYS A 229 30.34 -0.68 6.52
N SER A 230 30.37 0.30 7.42
CA SER A 230 30.96 0.12 8.76
C SER A 230 30.17 -0.87 9.63
N LYS A 231 28.85 -0.98 9.42
CA LYS A 231 27.95 -1.83 10.22
C LYS A 231 27.56 -3.14 9.53
N LEU A 232 27.56 -3.14 8.20
CA LEU A 232 27.19 -4.27 7.33
C LEU A 232 28.38 -4.60 6.38
N PRO A 233 29.53 -5.04 6.91
CA PRO A 233 30.73 -5.25 6.10
C PRO A 233 30.56 -6.34 5.03
N ASN A 234 29.70 -7.33 5.30
CA ASN A 234 29.44 -8.46 4.39
C ASN A 234 28.29 -8.18 3.40
N CYS A 235 27.65 -7.01 3.47
CA CYS A 235 26.58 -6.64 2.56
C CYS A 235 27.16 -6.00 1.29
N ASN A 236 26.74 -6.51 0.13
CA ASN A 236 26.91 -5.81 -1.13
C ASN A 236 25.93 -4.64 -1.16
N ILE A 237 26.44 -3.41 -1.22
CA ILE A 237 25.63 -2.19 -1.14
C ILE A 237 25.89 -1.38 -2.40
N GLU A 238 24.82 -1.05 -3.10
CA GLU A 238 24.85 -0.24 -4.32
C GLU A 238 23.87 0.92 -4.19
N ILE A 239 24.38 2.14 -4.34
CA ILE A 239 23.59 3.37 -4.25
C ILE A 239 23.83 4.19 -5.52
N LEU A 240 22.80 4.35 -6.36
CA LEU A 240 22.90 5.05 -7.65
C LEU A 240 21.79 6.10 -7.80
N ASP A 241 22.09 7.17 -8.55
CA ASP A 241 21.08 8.22 -8.83
C ASP A 241 20.04 7.80 -9.86
N ARG A 242 20.31 6.74 -10.62
CA ARG A 242 19.43 6.25 -11.68
C ARG A 242 19.43 4.73 -11.68
N VAL A 243 18.33 4.16 -12.16
CA VAL A 243 18.26 2.72 -12.40
C VAL A 243 19.20 2.37 -13.55
N PRO A 244 20.12 1.40 -13.39
CA PRO A 244 20.97 0.95 -14.48
C PRO A 244 20.13 0.48 -15.67
N THR A 245 20.40 1.02 -16.85
CA THR A 245 19.84 0.47 -18.09
C THR A 245 20.55 -0.85 -18.34
N VAL A 246 19.81 -1.97 -18.28
CA VAL A 246 20.35 -3.27 -18.71
C VAL A 246 20.73 -3.13 -20.19
N MET A 247 22.02 -3.28 -20.50
CA MET A 247 22.54 -3.31 -21.88
C MET A 247 22.28 -4.67 -22.51
#